data_AF-A0A0M0K6B0-F1
#
_entry.id   AF-A0A0M0K6B0-F1
#
_cell.length_a   1.000
_cell.length_b   1.000
_cell.length_c   1.000
_cell.angle_alpha   90.00
_cell.angle_beta   90.00
_cell.angle_gamma   90.00
#
_symmetry.space_group_name_H-M   'P 1'
#
loop_
_entity.id
_entity.type
_entity.pdbx_description
1 polymer ?
#
loop_
_entity_poly.entity_id
_entity_poly.type
_entity_poly.pdbx_seq_one_letter_code
_entity_poly.pdbx_strand_id
1 'polypeptide(L)'
;MLVEDLAVSDLDGDGKVDATEVAQHVVKRSYKRTQAFLNALAEEAILLTALKFTVLLIPWPFYVYVFQVCWDCYDFEAAAAHEVGHLLGLSHPDTKDRELRPPFTSTGQNSYNALLAAGNVMNSSTCGNPWDYVREWDPVGDPDAPVYQGVQLTAAGTRMAIMEAFTTHNPSVCLSQDDYEGLLTLYPVCGSGMPPEPTCIKTKVSIGALRVSVFVLAPFIFSLLIAILVHCCVERAAKEQLDEQKRRKLEKRKEAREAKRKTSLEDGTQEGSLARIGFSGDKVLPNKGSPGPPAVDPLYVD
;
A
#
# COMPACT_ATOMS: atom_id res chain seq x y z
N MET A 1 -10.37 16.46 20.07
CA MET A 1 -11.67 15.87 19.69
C MET A 1 -12.56 16.00 20.93
N LEU A 2 -13.34 17.08 20.99
CA LEU A 2 -14.19 17.39 22.14
C LEU A 2 -15.37 16.42 22.17
N VAL A 3 -15.49 15.68 23.27
CA VAL A 3 -16.72 14.97 23.64
C VAL A 3 -17.69 16.05 24.10
N GLU A 4 -18.37 16.71 23.16
CA GLU A 4 -19.59 17.44 23.51
C GLU A 4 -20.59 16.42 24.05
N ASP A 5 -21.03 16.63 25.28
CA ASP A 5 -22.11 15.89 25.93
C ASP A 5 -23.27 15.77 24.94
N LEU A 6 -23.53 14.52 24.54
CA LEU A 6 -24.68 14.15 23.73
C LEU A 6 -25.92 14.33 24.61
N ALA A 7 -26.42 15.56 24.71
CA ALA A 7 -27.78 15.80 25.13
C ALA A 7 -28.68 15.11 24.10
N VAL A 8 -29.09 13.88 24.41
CA VAL A 8 -30.05 13.14 23.59
C VAL A 8 -31.37 13.88 23.75
N SER A 9 -31.80 14.52 22.67
CA SER A 9 -33.08 15.22 22.63
C SER A 9 -34.15 14.19 22.35
N ASP A 10 -35.10 14.09 23.26
CA ASP A 10 -36.38 13.43 23.04
C ASP A 10 -37.02 14.01 21.77
N LEU A 11 -37.28 13.14 20.78
CA LEU A 11 -37.69 13.50 19.43
C LEU A 11 -39.21 13.54 19.27
N ASP A 12 -39.94 12.75 20.05
CA ASP A 12 -41.40 12.68 20.01
C ASP A 12 -42.09 13.45 21.16
N GLY A 13 -41.32 13.84 22.19
CA GLY A 13 -41.78 14.68 23.29
C GLY A 13 -42.53 13.91 24.38
N ASP A 14 -42.38 12.58 24.45
CA ASP A 14 -43.04 11.74 25.45
C ASP A 14 -42.31 11.73 26.81
N GLY A 15 -41.14 12.36 26.89
CA GLY A 15 -40.29 12.46 28.07
C GLY A 15 -39.38 11.24 28.31
N LYS A 16 -39.30 10.29 27.37
CA LYS A 16 -38.51 9.06 27.45
C LYS A 16 -37.67 8.88 26.20
N VAL A 17 -36.36 8.79 26.41
CA VAL A 17 -35.43 8.47 25.32
C VAL A 17 -35.43 6.96 25.08
N ASP A 18 -36.12 6.52 24.05
CA ASP A 18 -36.11 5.13 23.61
C ASP A 18 -34.83 4.79 22.83
N ALA A 19 -34.41 3.52 22.88
CA ALA A 19 -33.21 3.04 22.17
C ALA A 19 -33.29 3.28 20.65
N THR A 20 -34.51 3.31 20.09
CA THR A 20 -34.80 3.65 18.70
C THR A 20 -34.47 5.10 18.37
N GLU A 21 -34.78 6.04 19.26
CA GLU A 21 -34.47 7.47 19.08
C GLU A 21 -32.95 7.71 19.11
N VAL A 22 -32.25 7.05 20.03
CA VAL A 22 -30.78 7.10 20.10
C VAL A 22 -30.18 6.60 18.79
N ALA A 23 -30.67 5.47 18.27
CA ALA A 23 -30.20 4.91 17.00
C ALA A 23 -30.46 5.89 15.84
N GLN A 24 -31.63 6.51 15.77
CA GLN A 24 -31.95 7.52 14.75
C GLN A 24 -31.03 8.73 14.85
N HIS A 25 -30.73 9.20 16.06
CA HIS A 25 -29.79 10.30 16.30
C HIS A 25 -28.37 9.97 15.83
N VAL A 26 -27.89 8.75 16.13
CA VAL A 26 -26.58 8.28 15.69
C VAL A 26 -26.52 8.20 14.17
N VAL A 27 -27.54 7.62 13.52
CA VAL A 27 -27.63 7.53 12.06
C VAL A 27 -27.64 8.92 11.42
N LYS A 28 -28.46 9.85 11.93
CA LYS A 28 -28.54 11.22 11.42
C LYS A 28 -27.23 11.99 11.58
N ARG A 29 -26.52 11.80 12.70
CA ARG A 29 -25.21 12.42 12.94
C ARG A 29 -24.15 11.86 12.00
N SER A 30 -24.11 10.54 11.83
CA SER A 30 -23.23 9.87 10.89
C SER A 30 -23.50 10.33 9.46
N TYR A 31 -24.77 10.39 9.05
CA TYR A 31 -25.17 10.90 7.74
C TYR A 31 -24.68 12.33 7.48
N LYS A 32 -24.88 13.25 8.44
CA LYS A 32 -24.38 14.64 8.31
C LYS A 32 -22.86 14.71 8.19
N ARG A 33 -22.12 13.89 8.96
CA ARG A 33 -20.66 13.83 8.89
C ARG A 33 -20.19 13.28 7.56
N THR A 34 -20.81 12.20 7.08
CA THR A 34 -20.53 11.62 5.77
C THR A 34 -20.83 12.62 4.66
N GLN A 35 -21.94 13.35 4.72
CA GLN A 35 -22.26 14.38 3.73
C GLN A 35 -21.26 15.54 3.75
N ALA A 36 -20.86 16.03 4.93
CA ALA A 36 -19.84 17.06 5.04
C ALA A 36 -18.48 16.60 4.47
N PHE A 37 -18.10 15.35 4.74
CA PHE A 37 -16.91 14.73 4.18
C PHE A 37 -16.98 14.60 2.65
N LEU A 38 -18.11 14.12 2.12
CA LEU A 38 -18.31 13.98 0.67
C LEU A 38 -18.29 15.34 -0.04
N ASN A 39 -18.85 16.38 0.57
CA ASN A 39 -18.78 17.74 0.04
C ASN A 39 -17.33 18.24 0.01
N ALA A 40 -16.55 18.02 1.07
CA ALA A 40 -15.14 18.38 1.10
C ALA A 40 -14.33 17.61 0.03
N LEU A 41 -14.66 16.33 -0.21
CA LEU A 41 -14.04 15.56 -1.28
C LEU A 41 -14.38 16.08 -2.68
N ALA A 42 -15.61 16.55 -2.89
CA ALA A 42 -16.06 17.06 -4.18
C ALA A 42 -15.43 18.42 -4.56
N GLU A 43 -14.97 19.19 -3.58
CA GLU A 43 -14.22 20.42 -3.82
C GLU A 43 -12.77 20.14 -4.26
N GLU A 44 -12.25 18.93 -4.02
CA GLU A 44 -10.90 18.55 -4.37
C GLU A 44 -10.79 17.96 -5.78
N ALA A 45 -9.61 18.07 -6.40
CA ALA A 45 -9.35 17.39 -7.66
C ALA A 45 -9.38 15.86 -7.49
N ILE A 46 -9.98 15.16 -8.46
CA ILE A 46 -10.05 13.68 -8.49
C ILE A 46 -8.66 13.05 -8.31
N LEU A 47 -7.63 13.62 -8.95
CA LEU A 47 -6.25 13.13 -8.85
C LEU A 47 -5.70 13.22 -7.42
N LEU A 48 -6.01 14.30 -6.70
CA LEU A 48 -5.57 14.47 -5.31
C LEU A 48 -6.29 13.49 -4.38
N THR A 49 -7.60 13.29 -4.60
CA THR A 49 -8.38 12.28 -3.88
C THR A 49 -7.81 10.88 -4.10
N ALA A 50 -7.48 10.53 -5.35
CA ALA A 50 -6.85 9.26 -5.70
C ALA A 50 -5.48 9.07 -5.03
N LEU A 51 -4.66 10.12 -4.98
CA LEU A 51 -3.36 10.08 -4.30
C LEU A 51 -3.51 9.83 -2.79
N LYS A 52 -4.48 10.49 -2.13
CA LYS A 52 -4.76 10.26 -0.71
C LYS A 52 -5.19 8.82 -0.43
N PHE A 53 -6.08 8.27 -1.24
CA PHE A 53 -6.49 6.86 -1.15
C PHE A 53 -5.30 5.92 -1.40
N THR A 54 -4.44 6.25 -2.35
CA THR A 54 -3.24 5.47 -2.66
C THR A 54 -2.30 5.41 -1.44
N VAL A 55 -2.01 6.57 -0.82
CA VAL A 55 -1.17 6.65 0.38
C VAL A 55 -1.78 5.90 1.57
N LEU A 56 -3.11 5.84 1.65
CA LEU A 56 -3.81 5.08 2.69
C LEU A 56 -3.77 3.57 2.43
N LEU A 57 -3.81 3.14 1.16
CA LEU A 57 -3.84 1.74 0.76
C LEU A 57 -2.47 1.09 0.64
N ILE A 58 -1.39 1.82 0.34
CA ILE A 58 -0.04 1.26 0.14
C ILE A 58 0.57 0.61 1.40
N PRO A 59 0.51 1.21 2.61
CA PRO A 59 1.26 0.73 3.77
C PRO A 59 0.97 -0.72 4.16
N TRP A 60 -0.30 -1.14 4.10
CA TRP A 60 -0.71 -2.49 4.46
C TRP A 60 -0.14 -3.59 3.55
N PRO A 61 -0.39 -3.59 2.22
CA PRO A 61 0.18 -4.58 1.31
C PRO A 61 1.71 -4.45 1.22
N PHE A 62 2.26 -3.24 1.31
CA PHE A 62 3.72 -3.07 1.35
C PHE A 62 4.32 -3.74 2.59
N TYR A 63 3.70 -3.58 3.76
CA TYR A 63 4.14 -4.24 4.97
C TYR A 63 4.07 -5.77 4.84
N VAL A 64 2.94 -6.33 4.44
CA VAL A 64 2.75 -7.80 4.39
C VAL A 64 3.61 -8.45 3.30
N TYR A 65 3.68 -7.87 2.10
CA TYR A 65 4.30 -8.54 0.95
C TYR A 65 5.73 -8.10 0.64
N VAL A 66 6.16 -6.95 1.19
CA VAL A 66 7.54 -6.47 1.01
C VAL A 66 8.27 -6.49 2.33
N PHE A 67 7.76 -5.83 3.36
CA PHE A 67 8.50 -5.68 4.62
C PHE A 67 8.60 -7.00 5.38
N GLN A 68 7.48 -7.68 5.64
CA GLN A 68 7.45 -8.94 6.36
C GLN A 68 8.18 -10.04 5.59
N VAL A 69 7.96 -10.10 4.27
CA VAL A 69 8.74 -10.96 3.38
C VAL A 69 10.21 -10.63 3.55
N CYS A 70 10.70 -9.41 3.34
CA CYS A 70 12.13 -9.10 3.50
C CYS A 70 12.68 -9.27 4.93
N TRP A 71 11.83 -9.16 5.96
CA TRP A 71 12.22 -9.28 7.37
C TRP A 71 12.35 -10.75 7.79
N ASP A 72 11.51 -11.61 7.22
CA ASP A 72 11.50 -13.05 7.48
C ASP A 72 12.19 -13.87 6.35
N CYS A 73 12.50 -13.27 5.20
CA CYS A 73 13.04 -13.96 4.02
C CYS A 73 14.56 -13.97 3.97
N TYR A 74 15.06 -15.18 4.16
CA TYR A 74 15.81 -15.92 3.16
C TYR A 74 15.40 -15.57 1.72
N ASP A 75 16.32 -15.03 0.90
CA ASP A 75 16.09 -14.91 -0.56
C ASP A 75 15.62 -16.27 -1.09
N PHE A 76 14.41 -16.36 -1.67
CA PHE A 76 13.86 -17.65 -2.12
C PHE A 76 14.82 -18.37 -3.07
N GLU A 77 15.53 -17.63 -3.92
CA GLU A 77 16.54 -18.22 -4.80
C GLU A 77 17.71 -18.82 -4.00
N ALA A 78 18.18 -18.11 -2.97
CA ALA A 78 19.26 -18.59 -2.10
C ALA A 78 18.81 -19.75 -1.20
N ALA A 79 17.61 -19.66 -0.64
CA ALA A 79 16.99 -20.72 0.16
C ALA A 79 16.77 -21.99 -0.68
N ALA A 80 16.23 -21.85 -1.89
CA ALA A 80 16.06 -22.98 -2.80
C ALA A 80 17.41 -23.61 -3.16
N ALA A 81 18.44 -22.80 -3.43
CA ALA A 81 19.79 -23.31 -3.69
C ALA A 81 20.38 -24.04 -2.46
N HIS A 82 20.18 -23.52 -1.26
CA HIS A 82 20.55 -24.17 0.01
C HIS A 82 19.87 -25.54 0.18
N GLU A 83 18.54 -25.62 0.00
CA GLU A 83 17.80 -26.88 0.10
C GLU A 83 18.17 -27.89 -1.00
N VAL A 84 18.49 -27.41 -2.22
CA VAL A 84 19.04 -28.25 -3.28
C VAL A 84 20.42 -28.79 -2.89
N GLY A 85 21.24 -28.01 -2.19
CA GLY A 85 22.50 -28.50 -1.63
C GLY A 85 22.30 -29.69 -0.68
N HIS A 86 21.30 -29.62 0.20
CA HIS A 86 20.91 -30.78 1.02
C HIS A 86 20.46 -31.98 0.19
N LEU A 87 19.65 -31.76 -0.85
CA LEU A 87 19.23 -32.83 -1.76
C LEU A 87 20.41 -33.49 -2.47
N LEU A 88 21.46 -32.73 -2.77
CA LEU A 88 22.72 -33.20 -3.37
C LEU A 88 23.69 -33.81 -2.35
N GLY A 89 23.37 -33.78 -1.05
CA GLY A 89 24.16 -34.43 0.01
C GLY A 89 25.12 -33.51 0.76
N LEU A 90 24.99 -32.19 0.64
CA LEU A 90 25.73 -31.23 1.46
C LEU A 90 25.02 -31.00 2.81
N SER A 91 25.79 -30.88 3.88
CA SER A 91 25.33 -30.53 5.24
C SER A 91 25.70 -29.08 5.57
N HIS A 92 25.25 -28.53 6.69
CA HIS A 92 25.70 -27.21 7.10
C HIS A 92 27.13 -27.27 7.68
N PRO A 93 28.07 -26.43 7.22
CA PRO A 93 29.44 -26.46 7.71
C PRO A 93 29.56 -25.90 9.14
N ASP A 94 28.60 -25.09 9.59
CA ASP A 94 28.58 -24.38 10.87
C ASP A 94 27.79 -25.09 11.98
N THR A 95 27.04 -26.15 11.67
CA THR A 95 26.24 -26.90 12.67
C THR A 95 26.57 -28.38 12.82
N LYS A 96 27.85 -28.72 12.60
CA LYS A 96 28.41 -30.08 12.70
C LYS A 96 28.01 -30.87 13.98
N ASP A 97 27.83 -30.18 15.11
CA ASP A 97 27.48 -30.78 16.41
C ASP A 97 25.96 -30.92 16.65
N ARG A 98 25.11 -30.40 15.75
CA ARG A 98 23.67 -30.23 15.97
C ARG A 98 22.78 -30.85 14.89
N GLU A 99 23.31 -31.18 13.71
CA GLU A 99 22.51 -31.70 12.59
C GLU A 99 22.12 -33.17 12.71
N LEU A 100 22.86 -33.96 13.48
CA LEU A 100 22.59 -35.39 13.58
C LEU A 100 21.50 -35.68 14.62
N ARG A 101 20.44 -36.35 14.17
CA ARG A 101 19.40 -36.91 15.04
C ARG A 101 19.81 -38.30 15.54
N PRO A 102 19.42 -38.71 16.76
CA PRO A 102 19.57 -40.08 17.20
C PRO A 102 18.99 -41.07 16.16
N PRO A 103 19.68 -42.19 15.83
CA PRO A 103 20.73 -42.88 16.60
C PRO A 103 22.19 -42.64 16.12
N PHE A 104 22.46 -41.66 15.26
CA PHE A 104 23.82 -41.40 14.78
C PHE A 104 24.68 -40.83 15.92
N THR A 105 25.71 -41.57 16.35
CA THR A 105 26.52 -41.25 17.54
C THR A 105 27.80 -40.47 17.27
N SER A 106 28.25 -40.40 16.02
CA SER A 106 29.39 -39.55 15.64
C SER A 106 28.87 -38.15 15.39
N THR A 107 29.37 -37.12 16.07
CA THR A 107 29.19 -35.73 15.61
C THR A 107 29.78 -35.58 14.22
N GLY A 108 29.10 -34.88 13.32
CA GLY A 108 29.66 -34.59 12.01
C GLY A 108 30.97 -33.83 12.16
N GLN A 109 31.92 -34.04 11.27
CA GLN A 109 33.14 -33.23 11.19
C GLN A 109 33.04 -32.37 9.94
N ASN A 110 33.33 -31.08 10.09
CA ASN A 110 33.51 -30.23 8.94
C ASN A 110 34.74 -30.73 8.17
N SER A 111 34.63 -30.87 6.86
CA SER A 111 35.63 -31.51 6.01
C SER A 111 35.75 -30.73 4.71
N TYR A 112 36.94 -30.75 4.11
CA TYR A 112 37.21 -30.07 2.83
C TYR A 112 38.09 -30.94 1.94
N ASN A 113 38.08 -30.67 0.64
CA ASN A 113 38.94 -31.37 -0.32
C ASN A 113 40.25 -30.62 -0.50
N ALA A 114 41.35 -31.15 0.05
CA ALA A 114 42.64 -30.46 0.05
C ALA A 114 43.22 -30.26 -1.36
N LEU A 115 42.92 -31.15 -2.31
CA LEU A 115 43.36 -31.00 -3.69
C LEU A 115 42.71 -29.78 -4.36
N LEU A 116 41.38 -29.70 -4.25
CA LEU A 116 40.59 -28.62 -4.84
C LEU A 116 40.82 -27.28 -4.14
N ALA A 117 40.89 -27.29 -2.81
CA ALA A 117 41.10 -26.09 -2.02
C ALA A 117 42.49 -25.46 -2.25
N ALA A 118 43.46 -26.26 -2.74
CA ALA A 118 44.75 -25.77 -3.23
C ALA A 118 44.69 -25.20 -4.67
N GLY A 119 43.51 -25.11 -5.28
CA GLY A 119 43.29 -24.60 -6.64
C GLY A 119 43.59 -25.60 -7.76
N ASN A 120 43.80 -26.89 -7.45
CA ASN A 120 44.03 -27.90 -8.47
C ASN A 120 42.71 -28.42 -9.06
N VAL A 121 42.76 -28.83 -10.32
CA VAL A 121 41.61 -29.45 -11.02
C VAL A 121 41.74 -30.97 -10.97
N MET A 122 40.61 -31.68 -10.80
CA MET A 122 40.62 -33.14 -10.86
C MET A 122 40.99 -33.66 -12.26
N ASN A 123 41.86 -34.65 -12.29
CA ASN A 123 42.30 -35.31 -13.52
C ASN A 123 41.84 -36.78 -13.52
N SER A 124 42.15 -37.51 -14.58
CA SER A 124 41.73 -38.92 -14.71
C SER A 124 42.18 -39.83 -13.57
N SER A 125 43.30 -39.52 -12.90
CA SER A 125 43.77 -40.32 -11.76
C SER A 125 43.15 -39.91 -10.42
N THR A 126 42.89 -38.62 -10.19
CA THR A 126 42.34 -38.15 -8.91
C THR A 126 40.82 -38.26 -8.84
N CYS A 127 40.16 -38.19 -9.99
CA CYS A 127 38.70 -38.25 -10.13
C CYS A 127 38.12 -39.64 -9.80
N GLY A 128 38.93 -40.71 -9.88
CA GLY A 128 38.49 -42.07 -9.53
C GLY A 128 38.25 -42.23 -8.03
N ASN A 129 38.99 -41.48 -7.20
CA ASN A 129 38.91 -41.53 -5.74
C ASN A 129 38.98 -40.10 -5.16
N PRO A 130 37.95 -39.26 -5.35
CA PRO A 130 37.97 -37.87 -4.89
C PRO A 130 38.06 -37.76 -3.36
N TRP A 131 37.58 -38.78 -2.64
CA TRP A 131 37.58 -38.87 -1.18
C TRP A 131 38.96 -39.07 -0.56
N ASP A 132 39.95 -39.57 -1.32
CA ASP A 132 41.33 -39.73 -0.82
C ASP A 132 41.98 -38.38 -0.47
N TYR A 133 41.39 -37.28 -0.96
CA TYR A 133 41.85 -35.90 -0.74
C TYR A 133 41.00 -35.15 0.29
N VAL A 134 39.95 -35.76 0.82
CA VAL A 134 39.10 -35.13 1.84
C VAL A 134 39.78 -35.24 3.20
N ARG A 135 39.88 -34.11 3.88
CA ARG A 135 40.47 -33.99 5.21
C ARG A 135 39.51 -33.29 6.15
N GLU A 136 39.65 -33.55 7.44
CA GLU A 136 38.95 -32.80 8.47
C GLU A 136 39.42 -31.34 8.45
N TRP A 137 38.46 -30.41 8.54
CA TRP A 137 38.72 -28.99 8.66
C TRP A 137 39.14 -28.66 10.10
N ASP A 138 40.43 -28.37 10.28
CA ASP A 138 40.97 -27.83 11.53
C ASP A 138 41.66 -26.48 11.27
N PRO A 139 40.98 -25.34 11.48
CA PRO A 139 41.51 -24.01 11.21
C PRO A 139 42.67 -23.62 12.15
N VAL A 140 42.93 -24.39 13.22
CA VAL A 140 43.96 -24.11 14.23
C VAL A 140 45.13 -25.10 14.13
N GLY A 141 44.87 -26.35 13.74
CA GLY A 141 45.85 -27.44 13.78
C GLY A 141 46.39 -27.91 12.43
N ASP A 142 45.82 -27.52 11.30
CA ASP A 142 46.31 -27.94 9.98
C ASP A 142 47.18 -26.85 9.30
N PRO A 143 48.51 -27.00 9.24
CA PRO A 143 49.40 -26.06 8.55
C PRO A 143 49.25 -26.07 7.02
N ASP A 144 48.64 -27.13 6.46
CA ASP A 144 48.34 -27.30 5.05
C ASP A 144 46.87 -26.95 4.73
N ALA A 145 46.02 -26.70 5.73
CA ALA A 145 44.72 -26.11 5.48
C ALA A 145 44.95 -24.75 4.80
N PRO A 146 44.20 -24.41 3.75
CA PRO A 146 44.30 -23.14 3.06
C PRO A 146 43.75 -22.00 3.94
N VAL A 147 44.42 -21.76 5.06
CA VAL A 147 44.36 -20.53 5.86
C VAL A 147 45.21 -19.43 5.18
N TYR A 148 45.94 -19.74 4.12
CA TYR A 148 46.85 -18.81 3.47
C TYR A 148 46.16 -17.95 2.39
N GLN A 149 45.90 -16.70 2.79
CA GLN A 149 45.76 -15.49 1.99
C GLN A 149 44.41 -15.27 1.29
N GLY A 150 43.44 -14.72 2.04
CA GLY A 150 42.31 -13.97 1.47
C GLY A 150 40.94 -14.65 1.55
N VAL A 151 40.86 -15.88 2.06
CA VAL A 151 39.57 -16.54 2.32
C VAL A 151 38.94 -15.94 3.57
N GLN A 152 37.75 -15.35 3.42
CA GLN A 152 36.97 -14.85 4.56
C GLN A 152 36.34 -16.04 5.29
N LEU A 153 36.63 -16.14 6.59
CA LEU A 153 35.96 -17.09 7.48
C LEU A 153 34.72 -16.44 8.10
N THR A 154 33.72 -17.27 8.35
CA THR A 154 32.52 -16.89 9.09
C THR A 154 32.84 -16.73 10.58
N ALA A 155 31.88 -16.20 11.35
CA ALA A 155 31.99 -16.16 12.81
C ALA A 155 32.09 -17.57 13.45
N ALA A 156 31.64 -18.60 12.74
CA ALA A 156 31.74 -20.00 13.17
C ALA A 156 33.10 -20.65 12.85
N GLY A 157 34.03 -19.91 12.23
CA GLY A 157 35.35 -20.44 11.85
C GLY A 157 35.31 -21.39 10.64
N THR A 158 34.26 -21.30 9.83
CA THR A 158 34.08 -22.06 8.58
C THR A 158 34.36 -21.15 7.38
N ARG A 159 34.58 -21.75 6.20
CA ARG A 159 34.55 -20.99 4.94
C ARG A 159 33.12 -20.50 4.70
N MET A 160 33.00 -19.35 4.02
CA MET A 160 31.68 -18.86 3.61
C MET A 160 31.03 -19.86 2.66
N ALA A 161 29.80 -20.25 2.97
CA ALA A 161 29.05 -21.25 2.22
C ALA A 161 27.57 -20.84 2.11
N ILE A 162 26.92 -21.15 0.98
CA ILE A 162 25.46 -21.05 0.88
C ILE A 162 24.79 -22.02 1.86
N MET A 163 25.49 -23.10 2.20
CA MET A 163 25.06 -24.13 3.14
C MET A 163 25.16 -23.72 4.61
N GLU A 164 25.44 -22.48 4.99
CA GLU A 164 25.37 -22.08 6.42
C GLU A 164 23.94 -22.20 6.98
N ALA A 165 23.77 -22.73 8.20
CA ALA A 165 22.44 -23.01 8.77
C ALA A 165 21.59 -21.73 9.01
N PHE A 166 22.25 -20.60 9.25
CA PHE A 166 21.60 -19.28 9.40
C PHE A 166 21.86 -18.37 8.20
N THR A 167 21.12 -18.57 7.13
CA THR A 167 21.18 -17.73 5.91
C THR A 167 20.46 -16.37 6.02
N THR A 168 19.99 -15.97 7.22
CA THR A 168 19.10 -14.80 7.44
C THR A 168 19.63 -13.47 6.89
N HIS A 169 20.93 -13.36 6.59
CA HIS A 169 21.55 -12.12 6.07
C HIS A 169 22.52 -12.33 4.90
N ASN A 170 22.63 -13.53 4.32
CA ASN A 170 23.51 -13.77 3.17
C ASN A 170 22.69 -14.16 1.94
N PRO A 171 22.17 -13.19 1.16
CA PRO A 171 21.39 -13.44 -0.04
C PRO A 171 22.29 -13.85 -1.22
N SER A 172 23.23 -14.77 -0.99
CA SER A 172 24.04 -15.34 -2.06
C SER A 172 23.28 -16.49 -2.69
N VAL A 173 22.83 -16.30 -3.93
CA VAL A 173 22.29 -17.37 -4.79
C VAL A 173 23.44 -18.12 -5.49
N CYS A 174 24.59 -17.49 -5.56
CA CYS A 174 25.79 -18.04 -6.17
C CYS A 174 26.40 -19.08 -5.24
N LEU A 175 26.84 -20.21 -5.81
CA LEU A 175 27.69 -21.16 -5.09
C LEU A 175 28.95 -20.44 -4.62
N SER A 176 29.28 -20.61 -3.34
CA SER A 176 30.60 -20.24 -2.85
C SER A 176 31.65 -21.23 -3.37
N GLN A 177 32.92 -20.87 -3.19
CA GLN A 177 34.01 -21.78 -3.50
C GLN A 177 33.92 -23.09 -2.67
N ASP A 178 33.51 -23.02 -1.40
CA ASP A 178 33.41 -24.20 -0.53
C ASP A 178 32.30 -25.15 -0.98
N ASP A 179 31.12 -24.60 -1.32
CA ASP A 179 30.00 -25.38 -1.86
C ASP A 179 30.36 -26.04 -3.18
N TYR A 180 31.09 -25.31 -4.04
CA TYR A 180 31.54 -25.81 -5.33
C TYR A 180 32.51 -26.98 -5.16
N GLU A 181 33.52 -26.85 -4.30
CA GLU A 181 34.47 -27.93 -4.00
C GLU A 181 33.79 -29.15 -3.37
N GLY A 182 32.80 -28.94 -2.50
CA GLY A 182 31.96 -29.99 -1.95
C GLY A 182 31.21 -30.75 -3.05
N LEU A 183 30.57 -30.03 -3.97
CA LEU A 183 29.89 -30.64 -5.12
C LEU A 183 30.85 -31.40 -6.02
N LEU A 184 32.05 -30.88 -6.29
CA LEU A 184 33.05 -31.56 -7.09
C LEU A 184 33.63 -32.81 -6.41
N THR A 185 33.60 -32.85 -5.09
CA THR A 185 33.99 -34.05 -4.32
C THR A 185 32.93 -35.14 -4.45
N LEU A 186 31.64 -34.77 -4.37
CA LEU A 186 30.51 -35.69 -4.50
C LEU A 186 30.29 -36.15 -5.95
N TYR A 187 30.45 -35.25 -6.91
CA TYR A 187 30.16 -35.43 -8.32
C TYR A 187 31.37 -34.98 -9.17
N PRO A 188 32.48 -35.74 -9.15
CA PRO A 188 33.71 -35.32 -9.79
C PRO A 188 33.58 -35.32 -11.31
N VAL A 189 34.15 -34.30 -11.96
CA VAL A 189 34.24 -34.21 -13.42
C VAL A 189 35.72 -34.30 -13.80
N CYS A 190 36.07 -35.37 -14.50
CA CYS A 190 37.46 -35.61 -14.88
C CYS A 190 37.80 -34.89 -16.19
N GLY A 191 38.84 -34.06 -16.20
CA GLY A 191 39.43 -33.49 -17.43
C GLY A 191 39.58 -31.97 -17.41
N SER A 192 40.05 -31.41 -18.53
CA SER A 192 40.41 -29.98 -18.64
C SER A 192 39.22 -29.03 -18.88
N GLY A 193 37.98 -29.52 -18.76
CA GLY A 193 36.77 -28.76 -19.10
C GLY A 193 36.14 -28.01 -17.93
N MET A 194 36.63 -28.23 -16.71
CA MET A 194 36.03 -27.68 -15.50
C MET A 194 36.78 -26.43 -15.01
N PRO A 195 36.10 -25.29 -14.81
CA PRO A 195 36.73 -24.11 -14.23
C PRO A 195 37.13 -24.34 -12.77
N PRO A 196 38.23 -23.76 -12.28
CA PRO A 196 38.67 -23.89 -10.89
C PRO A 196 37.79 -23.10 -9.90
N GLU A 197 37.00 -22.15 -10.39
CA GLU A 197 36.14 -21.27 -9.59
C GLU A 197 34.68 -21.32 -10.08
N PRO A 198 33.68 -21.20 -9.18
CA PRO A 198 32.28 -21.18 -9.55
C PRO A 198 31.96 -19.92 -10.35
N THR A 199 31.19 -20.08 -11.43
CA THR A 199 30.69 -18.96 -12.22
C THR A 199 29.25 -18.67 -11.84
N CYS A 200 28.97 -17.43 -11.44
CA CYS A 200 27.61 -17.00 -11.11
C CYS A 200 27.01 -16.14 -12.22
N ILE A 201 26.25 -16.78 -13.11
CA ILE A 201 25.52 -16.08 -14.17
C ILE A 201 24.11 -15.78 -13.66
N LYS A 202 23.95 -14.63 -12.99
CA LYS A 202 22.63 -14.16 -12.57
C LYS A 202 21.92 -13.48 -13.74
N THR A 203 20.75 -14.01 -14.11
CA THR A 203 19.91 -13.35 -15.11
C THR A 203 19.31 -12.11 -14.48
N LYS A 204 19.41 -10.96 -15.16
CA LYS A 204 18.82 -9.70 -14.68
C LYS A 204 17.30 -9.75 -14.86
N VAL A 205 16.61 -10.32 -13.89
CA VAL A 205 15.16 -10.22 -13.78
C VAL A 205 14.82 -8.93 -13.03
N SER A 206 14.07 -8.04 -13.68
CA SER A 206 13.63 -6.77 -13.11
C SER A 206 12.48 -6.96 -12.10
N ILE A 207 12.67 -7.86 -11.12
CA ILE A 207 11.68 -8.17 -10.07
C ILE A 207 11.30 -6.91 -9.30
N GLY A 208 12.27 -6.00 -9.06
CA GLY A 208 12.01 -4.70 -8.45
C GLY A 208 11.00 -3.87 -9.24
N ALA A 209 11.11 -3.84 -10.57
CA ALA A 209 10.16 -3.11 -11.42
C ALA A 209 8.76 -3.74 -11.40
N LEU A 210 8.68 -5.08 -11.36
CA LEU A 210 7.42 -5.80 -11.21
C LEU A 210 6.76 -5.44 -9.86
N ARG A 211 7.53 -5.44 -8.77
CA ARG A 211 7.05 -5.06 -7.44
C ARG A 211 6.55 -3.61 -7.43
N VAL A 212 7.29 -2.65 -7.99
CA VAL A 212 6.82 -1.26 -8.11
C VAL A 212 5.51 -1.18 -8.90
N SER A 213 5.41 -1.91 -10.02
CA SER A 213 4.18 -1.94 -10.83
C SER A 213 2.99 -2.51 -10.04
N VAL A 214 3.18 -3.60 -9.30
CA VAL A 214 2.09 -4.25 -8.55
C VAL A 214 1.72 -3.47 -7.29
N PHE A 215 2.69 -2.93 -6.54
CA PHE A 215 2.43 -2.33 -5.22
C PHE A 215 2.24 -0.81 -5.24
N VAL A 216 2.60 -0.13 -6.33
CA VAL A 216 2.41 1.32 -6.47
C VAL A 216 1.39 1.64 -7.55
N LEU A 217 1.59 1.10 -8.76
CA LEU A 217 0.73 1.45 -9.90
C LEU A 217 -0.66 0.82 -9.78
N ALA A 218 -0.77 -0.45 -9.35
CA ALA A 218 -2.09 -1.09 -9.23
C ALA A 218 -2.99 -0.44 -8.14
N PRO A 219 -2.51 -0.15 -6.91
CA PRO A 219 -3.29 0.58 -5.91
C PRO A 219 -3.65 2.00 -6.36
N PHE A 220 -2.77 2.66 -7.13
CA PHE A 220 -3.06 3.96 -7.71
C PHE A 220 -4.22 3.90 -8.71
N ILE A 221 -4.18 2.96 -9.66
CA ILE A 221 -5.28 2.77 -10.63
C ILE A 221 -6.59 2.43 -9.91
N PHE A 222 -6.54 1.54 -8.92
CA PHE A 222 -7.70 1.19 -8.11
C PHE A 222 -8.25 2.40 -7.33
N SER A 223 -7.38 3.19 -6.72
CA SER A 223 -7.73 4.43 -6.01
C SER A 223 -8.34 5.47 -6.95
N LEU A 224 -7.84 5.58 -8.18
CA LEU A 224 -8.37 6.46 -9.20
C LEU A 224 -9.79 6.05 -9.61
N LEU A 225 -10.04 4.75 -9.80
CA LEU A 225 -11.38 4.24 -10.09
C LEU A 225 -12.36 4.56 -8.95
N ILE A 226 -11.96 4.33 -7.69
CA ILE A 226 -12.78 4.69 -6.52
C ILE A 226 -13.02 6.20 -6.46
N ALA A 227 -11.99 7.02 -6.67
CA ALA A 227 -12.12 8.47 -6.66
C ALA A 227 -13.12 8.94 -7.74
N ILE A 228 -13.02 8.43 -8.97
CA ILE A 228 -13.98 8.73 -10.04
C ILE A 228 -15.40 8.35 -9.62
N LEU A 229 -15.60 7.14 -9.07
CA LEU A 229 -16.92 6.69 -8.62
C LEU A 229 -17.50 7.60 -7.53
N VAL A 230 -16.69 7.96 -6.52
CA VAL A 230 -17.11 8.86 -5.44
C VAL A 230 -17.50 10.22 -6.00
N HIS A 231 -16.65 10.82 -6.85
CA HIS A 231 -16.92 12.11 -7.48
C HIS A 231 -18.19 12.08 -8.34
N CYS A 232 -18.37 11.06 -9.18
CA CYS A 232 -19.60 10.88 -9.96
C CYS A 232 -20.85 10.75 -9.08
N CYS A 233 -20.77 10.00 -7.97
CA CYS A 233 -21.87 9.87 -7.02
C CYS A 233 -22.19 11.19 -6.32
N VAL A 234 -21.17 11.96 -5.91
CA VAL A 234 -21.38 13.24 -5.23
C VAL A 234 -21.93 14.30 -6.18
N GLU A 235 -21.41 14.40 -7.41
CA GLU A 235 -21.94 15.32 -8.42
C GLU A 235 -23.41 15.04 -8.72
N ARG A 236 -23.77 13.76 -8.86
CA ARG A 236 -25.16 13.35 -9.07
C ARG A 236 -26.04 13.73 -7.89
N ALA A 237 -25.61 13.44 -6.67
CA ALA A 237 -26.36 13.79 -5.46
C ALA A 237 -26.50 15.31 -5.27
N ALA A 238 -25.44 16.08 -5.55
CA ALA A 238 -25.45 17.53 -5.48
C ALA A 238 -26.43 18.14 -6.50
N LYS A 239 -26.47 17.58 -7.71
CA LYS A 239 -27.44 17.98 -8.75
C LYS A 239 -28.88 17.69 -8.33
N GLU A 240 -29.14 16.50 -7.81
CA GLU A 240 -30.46 16.11 -7.31
C GLU A 240 -30.93 17.05 -6.17
N GLN A 241 -30.04 17.41 -5.23
CA GLN A 241 -30.34 18.37 -4.16
C GLN A 241 -30.61 19.79 -4.68
N LEU A 242 -29.84 20.25 -5.67
CA LEU A 242 -30.03 21.56 -6.27
C LEU A 242 -31.38 21.65 -6.99
N ASP A 243 -31.76 20.60 -7.72
CA ASP A 243 -33.05 20.53 -8.43
C ASP A 243 -34.23 20.48 -7.44
N GLU A 244 -34.10 19.75 -6.33
CA GLU A 244 -35.12 19.75 -5.28
C GLU A 244 -35.28 21.13 -4.63
N GLN A 245 -34.17 21.83 -4.33
CA GLN A 245 -34.23 23.20 -3.81
C GLN A 245 -34.88 24.17 -4.78
N LYS A 246 -34.61 24.06 -6.08
CA LYS A 246 -35.26 24.87 -7.12
C LYS A 246 -36.75 24.60 -7.19
N ARG A 247 -37.18 23.33 -7.10
CA ARG A 247 -38.61 22.95 -7.07
C ARG A 247 -39.33 23.55 -5.86
N ARG A 248 -38.76 23.40 -4.65
CA ARG A 248 -39.32 23.98 -3.42
C ARG A 248 -39.40 25.52 -3.48
N LYS A 249 -38.39 26.19 -4.04
CA LYS A 249 -38.41 27.65 -4.24
C LYS A 249 -39.50 28.06 -5.25
N LEU A 250 -39.69 27.29 -6.32
CA LEU A 250 -40.73 27.54 -7.31
C LEU A 250 -42.13 27.38 -6.71
N GLU A 251 -42.36 26.33 -5.91
CA GLU A 251 -43.63 26.09 -5.20
C GLU A 251 -43.96 27.24 -4.25
N LYS A 252 -43.02 27.66 -3.40
CA LYS A 252 -43.20 28.83 -2.52
C LYS A 252 -43.52 30.11 -3.28
N ARG A 253 -42.93 30.31 -4.47
CA ARG A 253 -43.24 31.48 -5.33
C ARG A 253 -44.64 31.39 -5.94
N LYS A 254 -45.14 30.19 -6.26
CA LYS A 254 -46.52 29.99 -6.72
C LYS A 254 -47.51 30.29 -5.60
N GLU A 255 -47.29 29.73 -4.41
CA GLU A 255 -48.12 29.98 -3.22
C GLU A 255 -48.17 31.48 -2.86
N ALA A 256 -47.03 32.16 -2.85
CA ALA A 256 -46.98 33.60 -2.58
C ALA A 256 -47.73 34.44 -3.64
N ARG A 257 -47.71 34.02 -4.91
CA ARG A 257 -48.49 34.68 -5.97
C ARG A 257 -49.99 34.46 -5.80
N GLU A 258 -50.40 33.25 -5.42
CA GLU A 258 -51.80 32.93 -5.15
C GLU A 258 -52.32 33.68 -3.91
N ALA A 259 -51.53 33.76 -2.84
CA ALA A 259 -51.85 34.56 -1.66
C ALA A 259 -52.04 36.04 -2.02
N LYS A 260 -51.10 36.64 -2.79
CA LYS A 260 -51.23 38.02 -3.28
C LYS A 260 -52.46 38.25 -4.17
N ARG A 261 -52.84 37.25 -4.97
CA ARG A 261 -54.04 37.33 -5.81
C ARG A 261 -55.32 37.33 -4.97
N LYS A 262 -55.38 36.50 -3.91
CA LYS A 262 -56.52 36.47 -2.99
C LYS A 262 -56.69 37.80 -2.23
N THR A 263 -55.61 38.35 -1.69
CA THR A 263 -55.66 39.64 -0.99
C THR A 263 -56.09 40.78 -1.92
N SER A 264 -55.62 40.81 -3.17
CA SER A 264 -56.02 41.85 -4.14
C SER A 264 -57.50 41.78 -4.55
N LEU A 265 -58.11 40.59 -4.52
CA LEU A 265 -59.55 40.41 -4.77
C LEU A 265 -60.40 40.90 -3.59
N GLU A 266 -59.91 40.73 -2.37
CA GLU A 266 -60.56 41.22 -1.15
C GLU A 266 -60.53 42.76 -1.07
N ASP A 267 -59.38 43.38 -1.34
CA ASP A 267 -59.24 44.85 -1.34
C ASP A 267 -60.13 45.53 -2.42
N GLY A 268 -60.19 44.95 -3.63
CA GLY A 268 -61.04 45.49 -4.71
C GLY A 268 -62.55 45.42 -4.41
N THR A 269 -62.97 44.54 -3.50
CA THR A 269 -64.37 44.44 -3.08
C THR A 269 -64.74 45.51 -2.05
N GLN A 270 -63.79 46.02 -1.26
CA GLN A 270 -64.02 47.14 -0.33
C GLN A 270 -64.05 48.51 -1.01
N GLU A 271 -63.18 48.78 -2.00
CA GLU A 271 -63.22 50.05 -2.75
C GLU A 271 -64.47 50.20 -3.62
N GLY A 272 -65.03 49.09 -4.14
CA GLY A 272 -66.31 49.09 -4.85
C GLY A 272 -67.52 49.47 -3.99
N SER A 273 -67.42 49.33 -2.65
CA SER A 273 -68.46 49.75 -1.71
C SER A 273 -68.31 51.20 -1.22
N LEU A 274 -67.15 51.83 -1.43
CA LEU A 274 -66.88 53.22 -1.00
C LEU A 274 -66.89 54.23 -2.17
N ALA A 275 -66.81 53.77 -3.43
CA ALA A 275 -66.85 54.62 -4.62
C ALA A 275 -68.26 55.17 -5.01
N ARG A 276 -69.24 55.20 -4.09
CA ARG A 276 -70.58 55.81 -4.32
C ARG A 276 -70.83 57.13 -3.58
N ILE A 277 -69.84 57.67 -2.88
CA ILE A 277 -69.92 59.02 -2.31
C ILE A 277 -68.66 59.76 -2.74
N GLY A 278 -68.85 60.67 -3.71
CA GLY A 278 -67.77 61.20 -4.53
C GLY A 278 -66.90 62.26 -3.88
N PHE A 279 -65.91 62.73 -4.63
CA PHE A 279 -65.51 64.14 -4.60
C PHE A 279 -64.66 64.49 -5.81
N SER A 280 -64.97 65.65 -6.38
CA SER A 280 -64.18 66.39 -7.36
C SER A 280 -63.00 67.05 -6.66
N GLY A 281 -61.79 66.97 -7.20
CA GLY A 281 -60.63 67.65 -6.61
C GLY A 281 -59.39 67.61 -7.50
N ASP A 282 -58.82 68.80 -7.69
CA ASP A 282 -57.81 69.18 -8.66
C ASP A 282 -56.42 68.52 -8.56
N LYS A 283 -55.77 68.56 -9.73
CA LYS A 283 -54.34 68.64 -10.06
C LYS A 283 -53.34 68.74 -8.89
N VAL A 284 -52.19 68.06 -9.04
CA VAL A 284 -50.83 68.66 -9.09
C VAL A 284 -49.81 67.55 -9.45
N LEU A 285 -49.02 67.80 -10.49
CA LEU A 285 -47.85 67.02 -10.89
C LEU A 285 -46.66 67.37 -9.97
N PRO A 286 -45.80 66.39 -9.62
CA PRO A 286 -44.38 66.68 -9.48
C PRO A 286 -43.52 65.77 -10.36
N ASN A 287 -42.84 66.45 -11.27
CA ASN A 287 -41.41 66.46 -11.55
C ASN A 287 -40.61 65.14 -11.67
N LYS A 288 -39.89 65.09 -12.80
CA LYS A 288 -38.89 64.11 -13.22
C LYS A 288 -37.71 64.05 -12.24
N GLY A 289 -37.28 62.83 -11.91
CA GLY A 289 -35.98 62.54 -11.34
C GLY A 289 -35.41 61.27 -11.97
N SER A 290 -34.50 61.43 -12.92
CA SER A 290 -33.74 60.34 -13.53
C SER A 290 -32.66 59.84 -12.56
N PRO A 291 -32.51 58.52 -12.33
CA PRO A 291 -31.26 57.95 -11.84
C PRO A 291 -30.38 57.56 -13.04
N GLY A 292 -29.14 58.04 -13.02
CA GLY A 292 -28.13 57.82 -14.05
C GLY A 292 -27.66 56.36 -14.18
N PRO A 293 -26.79 56.09 -15.17
CA PRO A 293 -26.28 54.75 -15.42
C PRO A 293 -25.31 54.31 -14.32
N PRO A 294 -25.23 53.01 -13.99
CA PRO A 294 -24.18 52.51 -13.12
C PRO A 294 -22.83 52.62 -13.84
N ALA A 295 -21.86 53.22 -13.13
CA ALA A 295 -20.46 53.26 -13.49
C ALA A 295 -19.89 51.84 -13.60
N VAL A 296 -19.20 51.61 -14.71
CA VAL A 296 -18.30 50.48 -14.90
C VAL A 296 -16.95 50.93 -14.38
N ASP A 297 -16.43 50.26 -13.35
CA ASP A 297 -15.00 50.31 -13.03
C ASP A 297 -14.34 48.96 -13.33
N PRO A 298 -13.12 48.98 -13.92
CA PRO A 298 -12.34 47.80 -14.25
C PRO A 298 -11.28 47.47 -13.17
N LEU A 299 -10.65 46.30 -13.33
CA LEU A 299 -9.33 45.86 -12.83
C LEU A 299 -9.23 45.17 -11.46
N TYR A 300 -8.89 43.88 -11.48
CA TYR A 300 -7.63 43.23 -11.00
C TYR A 300 -7.90 41.71 -10.95
N VAL A 301 -7.31 40.82 -11.76
CA VAL A 301 -5.92 40.30 -11.78
C VAL A 301 -5.44 39.84 -10.41
N ASP A 302 -5.57 38.53 -10.15
CA ASP A 302 -4.45 37.58 -10.02
C ASP A 302 -4.97 36.16 -10.31
#